data_AF-A0A2E6H8R3-F1
#
_entry.id   AF-A0A2E6H8R3-F1
#
_cell.length_a   1.000
_cell.length_b   1.000
_cell.length_c   1.000
_cell.angle_alpha   90.00
_cell.angle_beta   90.00
_cell.angle_gamma   90.00
#
_symmetry.space_group_name_H-M   'P 1'
#
loop_
_entity.id
_entity.type
_entity.pdbx_description
1 polymer ?
#
loop_
_entity_poly.entity_id
_entity_poly.type
_entity_poly.pdbx_seq_one_letter_code
_entity_poly.pdbx_strand_id
1 'polypeptide(L)' 'MKIGDVVMFTDNGTYAKWFFGQLGIIIAGPSISKDGIKHIRVEWVQPIPYHGRKATVSDFATDKFEVAHEA' A
#
# COMPACT_ATOMS: atom_id res chain seq x y z
N MET A 1 -0.01 11.52 0.48
CA MET A 1 0.35 10.35 -0.35
C MET A 1 0.85 10.82 -1.70
N LYS A 2 2.16 10.98 -1.79
CA LYS A 2 2.95 11.22 -2.98
C LYS A 2 4.11 10.22 -3.02
N ILE A 3 4.78 10.12 -4.15
CA ILE A 3 6.00 9.29 -4.29
C ILE A 3 7.01 9.69 -3.21
N GLY A 4 7.57 8.69 -2.53
CA GLY A 4 8.52 8.83 -1.43
C GLY A 4 7.90 8.87 -0.04
N ASP A 5 6.58 9.05 0.10
CA ASP A 5 5.92 8.94 1.41
C ASP A 5 6.00 7.48 1.91
N VAL A 6 6.27 7.32 3.22
CA VAL A 6 6.07 6.05 3.92
C VAL A 6 4.60 5.95 4.30
N VAL A 7 3.99 4.80 4.04
CA VAL A 7 2.58 4.54 4.33
C VAL A 7 2.41 3.23 5.07
N MET A 8 1.39 3.16 5.93
CA MET A 8 0.95 1.95 6.60
C MET A 8 -0.37 1.49 5.99
N PHE A 9 -0.50 0.22 5.69
CA PHE A 9 -1.76 -0.36 5.24
C PHE A 9 -2.70 -0.57 6.44
N THR A 10 -3.88 0.07 6.41
CA THR A 10 -4.82 0.15 7.54
C THR A 10 -6.20 -0.40 7.24
N ASP A 11 -6.45 -0.86 6.00
CA ASP A 11 -7.72 -1.45 5.62
C ASP A 11 -7.97 -2.80 6.32
N ASN A 12 -9.16 -2.94 6.91
CA ASN A 12 -9.62 -4.16 7.58
C ASN A 12 -10.38 -5.13 6.63
N GLY A 13 -10.28 -4.91 5.31
CA GLY A 13 -11.00 -5.70 4.31
C GLY A 13 -10.30 -7.01 3.92
N THR A 14 -10.55 -7.47 2.69
CA THR A 14 -10.10 -8.76 2.15
C THR A 14 -8.59 -9.01 2.29
N TYR A 15 -7.79 -7.94 2.23
CA TYR A 15 -6.33 -8.01 2.25
C TYR A 15 -5.71 -7.88 3.64
N ALA A 16 -6.50 -7.55 4.66
CA ALA A 16 -6.03 -7.25 6.01
C ALA A 16 -5.16 -8.37 6.60
N LYS A 17 -5.55 -9.64 6.37
CA LYS A 17 -4.82 -10.80 6.91
C LYS A 17 -3.36 -10.94 6.46
N TRP A 18 -2.95 -10.21 5.40
CA TRP A 18 -1.57 -10.20 4.92
C TRP A 18 -0.92 -8.84 5.09
N PHE A 19 -1.66 -7.76 4.82
CA PHE A 19 -1.09 -6.44 4.66
C PHE A 19 -1.36 -5.50 5.84
N PHE A 20 -2.32 -5.81 6.73
CA PHE A 20 -2.63 -4.91 7.85
C PHE A 20 -1.41 -4.62 8.72
N GLY A 21 -1.16 -3.33 8.98
CA GLY A 21 -0.01 -2.84 9.74
C GLY A 21 1.33 -2.90 8.99
N GLN A 22 1.36 -3.37 7.75
CA GLN A 22 2.59 -3.42 6.96
C GLN A 22 2.94 -2.04 6.40
N LEU A 23 4.24 -1.75 6.41
CA LEU A 23 4.80 -0.48 5.93
C LEU A 23 5.33 -0.63 4.51
N GLY A 24 5.05 0.38 3.68
CA GLY A 24 5.57 0.50 2.33
C GLY A 24 5.93 1.92 1.98
N ILE A 25 6.72 2.08 0.92
CA ILE A 25 7.11 3.37 0.35
C ILE A 25 6.37 3.53 -0.97
N ILE A 26 5.73 4.68 -1.20
CA ILE A 26 5.08 4.96 -2.48
C ILE A 26 6.15 5.13 -3.57
N ILE A 27 6.15 4.24 -4.56
CA ILE A 27 7.10 4.27 -5.68
C ILE A 27 6.47 4.74 -7.00
N ALA A 28 5.13 4.74 -7.11
CA ALA A 28 4.42 5.32 -8.25
C ALA A 28 2.98 5.77 -7.90
N GLY A 29 2.45 6.68 -8.70
CA GLY A 29 1.12 7.28 -8.52
C GLY A 29 1.14 8.57 -7.69
N PRO A 30 -0.05 9.09 -7.31
CA PRO A 30 -1.36 8.50 -7.54
C PRO A 30 -1.79 8.55 -9.02
N SER A 31 -2.31 7.43 -9.54
CA SER A 31 -3.03 7.36 -10.82
C SER A 31 -4.53 7.23 -10.57
N ILE A 32 -5.36 7.80 -11.43
CA ILE A 32 -6.83 7.71 -11.31
C ILE A 32 -7.34 6.62 -12.24
N SER A 33 -8.08 5.64 -11.70
CA SER A 33 -8.74 4.60 -12.49
C SER A 33 -9.95 5.17 -13.24
N LYS A 34 -10.51 4.40 -14.18
CA LYS A 34 -11.73 4.81 -14.92
C LYS A 34 -12.91 5.12 -14.00
N ASP A 35 -12.97 4.46 -12.84
CA ASP A 35 -14.03 4.62 -11.83
C ASP A 35 -13.75 5.76 -10.84
N GLY A 36 -12.71 6.57 -11.09
CA GLY A 36 -12.35 7.72 -10.25
C GLY A 36 -11.55 7.36 -8.99
N ILE A 37 -11.18 6.09 -8.80
CA ILE A 37 -10.42 5.63 -7.63
C ILE A 37 -8.95 5.97 -7.82
N LYS A 38 -8.32 6.58 -6.81
CA LYS A 38 -6.89 6.85 -6.81
C LYS A 38 -6.15 5.60 -6.37
N HIS A 39 -5.20 5.15 -7.19
CA HIS A 39 -4.31 4.03 -6.89
C HIS A 39 -2.88 4.51 -6.72
N ILE A 40 -2.17 3.87 -5.80
CA ILE A 40 -0.73 4.03 -5.57
C ILE A 40 -0.04 2.69 -5.66
N ARG A 41 1.22 2.72 -6.11
CA ARG A 41 2.11 1.58 -6.06
C ARG A 41 3.04 1.74 -4.86
N VAL A 42 3.08 0.72 -4.01
CA VAL A 42 3.96 0.67 -2.85
C VAL A 42 5.00 -0.42 -3.03
N GLU A 43 6.24 -0.12 -2.64
CA GLU A 43 7.26 -1.11 -2.35
C GLU A 43 7.26 -1.40 -0.84
N TRP A 44 7.13 -2.66 -0.46
CA TRP A 44 7.03 -3.05 0.94
C TRP A 44 8.41 -3.03 1.61
N VAL A 45 8.48 -2.46 2.82
CA VAL A 45 9.73 -2.39 3.60
C VAL A 45 10.26 -3.80 3.91
N GLN A 46 9.36 -4.77 4.09
CA GLN A 46 9.67 -6.18 4.19
C GLN A 46 8.81 -6.98 3.21
N PRO A 47 9.34 -8.02 2.54
CA PRO A 47 8.53 -8.85 1.65
C PRO A 47 7.39 -9.56 2.40
N ILE A 48 6.16 -9.40 1.93
CA ILE A 48 4.95 -9.91 2.60
C ILE A 48 4.55 -11.27 2.02
N PRO A 49 4.35 -12.32 2.84
CA PRO A 49 3.80 -13.59 2.37
C PRO A 49 2.38 -13.40 1.80
N TYR A 50 2.19 -13.66 0.51
CA TYR A 50 0.92 -13.49 -0.19
C TYR A 50 0.73 -14.61 -1.23
N HIS A 51 -0.32 -15.44 -1.06
CA HIS A 51 -0.62 -16.63 -1.89
C HIS A 51 0.60 -17.53 -2.19
N GLY A 52 1.40 -17.84 -1.16
CA GLY A 52 2.58 -18.71 -1.30
C GLY A 52 3.77 -18.04 -2.00
N ARG A 53 3.71 -16.73 -2.24
CA ARG A 53 4.79 -15.90 -2.78
C ARG A 53 5.16 -14.80 -1.78
N LYS A 54 6.24 -14.07 -2.08
CA LYS A 54 6.62 -12.85 -1.34
C LYS A 54 6.28 -11.64 -2.20
N ALA A 55 5.27 -10.87 -1.78
CA ALA A 55 4.94 -9.58 -2.39
C ALA A 55 5.97 -8.54 -1.94
N THR A 56 6.72 -7.99 -2.89
CA THR A 56 7.65 -6.87 -2.66
C THR A 56 7.09 -5.55 -3.16
N VAL A 57 6.18 -5.60 -4.14
CA VAL A 57 5.49 -4.44 -4.71
C VAL A 57 4.01 -4.76 -4.81
N SER A 58 3.15 -3.77 -4.59
CA SER A 58 1.70 -3.92 -4.75
C SER A 58 1.03 -2.62 -5.20
N ASP A 59 -0.04 -2.75 -5.96
CA ASP A 59 -0.90 -1.65 -6.39
C ASP A 59 -2.21 -1.70 -5.60
N PHE A 60 -2.52 -0.63 -4.88
CA PHE A 60 -3.70 -0.55 -4.02
C PHE A 60 -4.36 0.83 -4.13
N ALA A 61 -5.64 0.91 -3.81
CA ALA A 61 -6.32 2.19 -3.70
C ALA A 61 -5.74 2.99 -2.52
N THR A 62 -5.66 4.32 -2.66
CA THR A 62 -5.05 5.19 -1.64
C THR A 62 -5.81 5.17 -0.31
N ASP A 63 -7.09 4.84 -0.32
CA ASP A 63 -7.93 4.74 0.88
C ASP A 63 -7.58 3.53 1.78
N LYS A 64 -6.72 2.61 1.29
CA LYS A 64 -6.24 1.46 2.05
C LYS A 64 -5.09 1.78 3.01
N PHE A 65 -4.60 3.01 3.00
CA PHE A 65 -3.40 3.41 3.72
C PHE A 65 -3.61 4.67 4.56
N GLU A 66 -2.70 4.84 5.50
CA GLU A 66 -2.43 6.09 6.19
C GLU A 66 -0.97 6.47 5.99
N VAL A 67 -0.67 7.78 5.93
CA VAL A 67 0.72 8.25 5.89
C VAL A 67 1.35 8.01 7.25
N ALA A 68 2.46 7.28 7.29
CA ALA A 68 3.20 7.07 8.52
C ALA A 68 3.94 8.36 8.87
N HIS A 69 3.58 8.97 9.99
CA HIS A 69 4.31 10.10 10.57
C HIS A 69 5.24 9.59 11.66
N GLU A 70 6.48 10.06 11.69
CA GLU A 70 7.32 9.93 12.88
C GLU A 70 6.70 10.80 13.99
N ALA A 71 6.62 10.25 15.20
CA ALA A 71 6.07 10.91 16.38
C ALA A 71 7.05 11.94 16.97
#